data_AF-A0A182SCK0-F1
#
_entry.id   AF-A0A182SCK0-F1
#
_cell.length_a   1.000
_cell.length_b   1.000
_cell.length_c   1.000
_cell.angle_alpha   90.00
_cell.angle_beta   90.00
_cell.angle_gamma   90.00
#
_symmetry.space_group_name_H-M   'P 1'
#
loop_
_entity.id
_entity.type
_entity.pdbx_description
1 polymer ?
#
loop_
_entity_poly.entity_id
_entity_poly.type
_entity_poly.pdbx_seq_one_letter_code
_entity_poly.pdbx_strand_id
1 'polypeptide(L)'
;MLPKGTVHLQLPGLNRICRRLRIDCAQAITGFEYRSAGGCQAVYDGFVVCEEFRDRVLDEWYREQVELQEKEDERRRKRIYGNWRRLIMGLCIRKKLKDRYNFDNM
;
A
#
# COMPACT_ATOMS: atom_id res chain seq x y z
N MET A 1 5.15 3.03 27.62
CA MET A 1 5.21 4.33 28.33
C MET A 1 5.54 5.42 27.34
N LEU A 2 4.88 6.57 27.41
CA LEU A 2 5.11 7.70 26.50
C LEU A 2 5.89 8.81 27.22
N PRO A 3 7.03 9.26 26.67
CA PRO A 3 7.70 10.46 27.16
C PRO A 3 6.76 11.68 27.14
N LYS A 4 6.96 12.62 28.05
CA LYS A 4 6.17 13.87 28.09
C LYS A 4 6.36 14.65 26.78
N GLY A 5 5.28 15.21 26.25
CA GLY A 5 5.29 15.97 24.98
C GLY A 5 5.47 15.09 23.74
N THR A 6 5.22 13.78 23.84
CA THR A 6 5.24 12.86 22.69
C THR A 6 3.91 12.15 22.53
N VAL A 7 3.60 11.81 21.28
CA VAL A 7 2.36 11.15 20.87
C VAL A 7 2.71 9.86 20.13
N HIS A 8 1.98 8.79 20.45
CA HIS A 8 2.05 7.53 19.73
C HIS A 8 1.08 7.54 18.55
N LEU A 9 1.59 7.29 17.35
CA LEU A 9 0.83 7.25 16.10
C LEU A 9 0.96 5.86 15.48
N GLN A 10 -0.17 5.14 15.39
CA GLN A 10 -0.26 3.81 14.79
C GLN A 10 -0.57 3.90 13.30
N LEU A 11 0.30 4.59 12.57
CA LEU A 11 0.16 4.78 11.13
C LEU A 11 1.28 4.07 10.36
N PRO A 12 0.95 3.29 9.31
CA PRO A 12 1.94 2.60 8.52
C PRO A 12 2.81 3.58 7.73
N GLY A 13 4.11 3.29 7.62
CA GLY A 13 5.03 4.05 6.77
C GLY A 13 5.46 5.42 7.31
N LEU A 14 5.08 5.78 8.55
CA LEU A 14 5.35 7.10 9.11
C LEU A 14 6.84 7.49 9.13
N ASN A 15 7.74 6.50 9.32
CA ASN A 15 9.20 6.71 9.28
C ASN A 15 9.67 7.41 8.00
N ARG A 16 9.09 7.06 6.84
CA ARG A 16 9.45 7.70 5.56
C ARG A 16 8.99 9.15 5.50
N ILE A 17 7.79 9.43 6.00
CA ILE A 17 7.21 10.77 6.05
C ILE A 17 8.01 11.66 7.01
N CYS A 18 8.29 11.17 8.22
CA CYS A 18 9.09 11.91 9.20
C CYS A 18 10.50 12.22 8.70
N ARG A 19 11.17 11.25 8.04
CA ARG A 19 12.47 11.51 7.37
C ARG A 19 12.39 12.58 6.29
N ARG A 20 11.33 12.57 5.47
CA ARG A 20 11.10 13.58 4.42
C ARG A 20 10.89 14.97 5.02
N LEU A 21 10.18 15.06 6.15
CA LEU A 21 9.90 16.30 6.86
C LEU A 21 11.05 16.76 7.78
N ARG A 22 12.10 15.94 7.94
CA ARG A 22 13.19 16.16 8.90
C ARG A 22 12.69 16.31 10.34
N ILE A 23 11.72 15.47 10.70
CA ILE A 23 11.13 15.41 12.04
C ILE A 23 11.64 14.13 12.71
N ASP A 24 12.07 14.26 13.96
CA ASP A 24 12.54 13.11 14.73
C ASP A 24 11.37 12.16 15.03
N CYS A 25 11.57 10.89 14.68
CA CYS A 25 10.61 9.83 14.95
C CYS A 25 11.32 8.58 15.48
N ALA A 26 10.70 7.93 16.47
CA ALA A 26 11.18 6.67 17.00
C ALA A 26 10.12 5.57 16.76
N GLN A 27 10.56 4.35 16.49
CA GLN A 27 9.64 3.22 16.39
C GLN A 27 9.19 2.81 17.80
N ALA A 28 7.89 2.63 18.00
CA ALA A 28 7.36 2.21 19.29
C ALA A 28 7.38 0.68 19.41
N ILE A 29 8.02 0.18 20.47
CA ILE A 29 7.92 -1.22 20.90
C ILE A 29 6.87 -1.27 22.00
N THR A 30 5.75 -1.95 21.75
CA THR A 30 4.62 -2.02 22.70
C THR A 30 4.63 -3.28 23.55
N GLY A 31 5.42 -4.28 23.17
CA GLY A 31 5.56 -5.50 23.94
C GLY A 31 6.58 -6.47 23.36
N PHE A 32 6.60 -7.66 23.93
CA PHE A 32 7.39 -8.79 23.45
C PHE A 32 6.49 -10.01 23.32
N GLU A 33 6.61 -10.71 22.20
CA GLU A 33 5.87 -11.93 21.92
C GLU A 33 6.83 -13.12 21.90
N TYR A 34 6.46 -14.20 22.58
CA TYR A 34 7.16 -15.47 22.52
C TYR A 34 6.56 -16.32 21.39
N ARG A 35 7.33 -16.54 20.33
CA ARG A 35 6.93 -17.51 19.29
C ARG A 35 7.38 -18.91 19.67
N SER A 36 6.59 -19.90 19.27
CA SER A 36 6.79 -21.34 19.53
C SER A 36 8.16 -21.89 19.07
N ALA A 37 8.92 -21.14 18.27
CA ALA A 37 10.28 -21.44 17.86
C ALA A 37 11.38 -20.97 18.86
N GLY A 38 11.00 -20.56 20.08
CA GLY A 38 11.93 -20.38 21.20
C GLY A 38 12.59 -19.00 21.34
N GLY A 39 12.11 -17.99 20.60
CA GLY A 39 12.65 -16.62 20.65
C GLY A 39 11.67 -15.59 21.19
N CYS A 40 12.17 -14.65 21.98
CA CYS A 40 11.46 -13.43 22.38
C CYS A 40 11.62 -12.38 21.27
N GLN A 41 10.53 -11.96 20.63
CA GLN A 41 10.53 -10.96 19.57
C GLN A 41 9.85 -9.67 20.04
N ALA A 42 10.48 -8.52 19.76
CA ALA A 42 9.87 -7.22 20.02
C ALA A 42 8.67 -6.98 19.08
N VAL A 43 7.55 -6.58 19.66
CA VAL A 43 6.35 -6.17 18.93
C VAL A 43 6.47 -4.69 18.61
N TYR A 44 6.69 -4.40 17.33
CA TYR A 44 6.72 -3.04 16.81
C TYR A 44 5.30 -2.61 16.44
N ASP A 45 4.83 -1.55 17.07
CA ASP A 45 3.50 -1.01 16.83
C ASP A 45 3.58 0.51 16.80
N GLY A 46 3.42 1.08 15.61
CA GLY A 46 3.42 2.52 15.39
C GLY A 46 4.76 3.22 15.64
N PHE A 47 4.67 4.55 15.74
CA PHE A 47 5.79 5.46 15.90
C PHE A 47 5.50 6.50 16.97
N VAL A 48 6.53 6.96 17.66
CA VAL A 48 6.48 8.08 18.60
C VAL A 48 7.01 9.32 17.92
N VAL A 49 6.26 10.42 18.00
CA VAL A 49 6.59 11.73 17.44
C VAL A 49 6.34 12.79 18.51
N CYS A 50 7.06 13.92 18.48
CA CYS A 50 6.76 15.05 19.35
C CYS A 50 5.37 15.63 19.05
N GLU A 51 4.67 16.07 20.09
CA GLU A 51 3.29 16.56 20.01
C GLU A 51 3.14 17.74 19.04
N GLU A 52 4.11 18.64 19.01
CA GLU A 52 4.17 19.83 18.14
C GLU A 52 4.09 19.51 16.64
N PHE A 53 4.55 18.32 16.25
CA PHE A 53 4.63 17.89 14.87
C PHE A 53 3.50 16.96 14.46
N ARG A 54 2.60 16.61 15.39
CA ARG A 54 1.53 15.64 15.18
C ARG A 54 0.70 15.98 13.94
N ASP A 55 0.14 17.18 13.88
CA ASP A 55 -0.80 17.58 12.83
C ASP A 55 -0.12 17.63 11.46
N ARG A 56 1.11 18.17 11.42
CA ARG A 56 1.91 18.23 10.20
C ARG A 56 2.23 16.84 9.63
N VAL A 57 2.53 15.88 10.50
CA VAL A 57 2.82 14.49 10.11
C VAL A 57 1.55 13.79 9.64
N LEU A 58 0.42 14.03 10.31
CA LEU A 58 -0.89 13.48 9.93
C LEU A 58 -1.33 13.99 8.55
N ASP A 59 -1.26 15.30 8.31
CA ASP A 59 -1.65 15.90 7.03
C ASP A 59 -0.84 15.33 5.86
N GLU A 60 0.47 15.21 6.04
CA GLU A 60 1.36 14.63 5.02
C GLU A 60 1.11 13.13 4.82
N TRP A 61 0.77 12.40 5.87
CA TRP A 61 0.38 11.00 5.76
C TRP A 61 -0.92 10.86 4.95
N TYR A 62 -1.94 11.68 5.24
CA TYR A 62 -3.20 11.66 4.50
C TYR A 62 -2.99 11.98 3.02
N ARG A 63 -2.18 12.99 2.69
CA ARG A 63 -1.82 13.30 1.29
C ARG A 63 -1.18 12.10 0.59
N GLU A 64 -0.23 11.44 1.24
CA GLU A 64 0.46 10.28 0.65
C GLU A 64 -0.47 9.07 0.47
N GLN A 65 -1.45 8.87 1.37
CA GLN A 65 -2.46 7.81 1.20
C GLN A 65 -3.39 8.08 0.01
N VAL A 66 -3.84 9.32 -0.16
CA VAL A 66 -4.69 9.70 -1.31
C VAL A 66 -3.95 9.45 -2.61
N GLU A 67 -2.70 9.91 -2.74
CA GLU A 67 -1.89 9.66 -3.93
C GLU A 67 -1.66 8.17 -4.20
N LEU A 68 -1.44 7.37 -3.15
CA LEU A 68 -1.21 5.94 -3.28
C LEU A 68 -2.47 5.25 -3.82
N GLN A 69 -3.64 5.61 -3.26
CA GLN A 69 -4.92 5.08 -3.69
C GLN A 69 -5.20 5.44 -5.16
N GLU A 70 -4.98 6.68 -5.57
CA GLU A 70 -5.14 7.11 -6.96
C GLU A 70 -4.25 6.30 -7.92
N LYS A 71 -2.98 6.08 -7.55
CA LYS A 71 -2.03 5.27 -8.32
C LYS A 71 -2.46 3.80 -8.40
N GLU A 72 -3.00 3.24 -7.33
CA GLU A 72 -3.55 1.87 -7.33
C GLU A 72 -4.79 1.75 -8.22
N ASP A 73 -5.68 2.73 -8.17
CA ASP A 73 -6.88 2.79 -9.01
C ASP A 73 -6.51 2.95 -10.49
N GLU A 74 -5.50 3.74 -10.82
CA GLU A 74 -4.97 3.80 -12.18
C GLU A 74 -4.38 2.47 -12.64
N ARG A 75 -3.59 1.80 -11.80
CA ARG A 75 -3.01 0.48 -12.12
C ARG A 75 -4.12 -0.55 -12.33
N ARG A 76 -5.15 -0.52 -11.49
CA ARG A 76 -6.33 -1.38 -11.60
C ARG A 76 -7.08 -1.12 -12.90
N ARG A 77 -7.38 0.15 -13.22
CA ARG A 77 -8.03 0.55 -14.48
C ARG A 77 -7.23 0.10 -15.70
N LYS A 78 -5.91 0.34 -15.72
CA LYS A 78 -5.03 -0.11 -16.82
C LYS A 78 -5.07 -1.63 -17.01
N ARG A 79 -5.07 -2.41 -15.92
CA ARG A 79 -5.22 -3.88 -15.99
C ARG A 79 -6.57 -4.29 -16.54
N ILE A 80 -7.65 -3.68 -16.07
CA ILE A 80 -9.02 -3.95 -16.55
C ILE A 80 -9.11 -3.69 -18.07
N TYR A 81 -8.74 -2.50 -18.53
CA TYR A 81 -8.78 -2.16 -19.95
C TYR A 81 -7.84 -3.05 -20.79
N GLY A 82 -6.66 -3.37 -20.27
CA GLY A 82 -5.73 -4.30 -20.92
C GLY A 82 -6.35 -5.69 -21.12
N ASN A 83 -7.03 -6.22 -20.10
CA ASN A 83 -7.70 -7.51 -20.16
C ASN A 83 -8.89 -7.50 -21.12
N TRP A 84 -9.73 -6.47 -21.09
CA TRP A 84 -10.83 -6.29 -22.04
C TRP A 84 -10.34 -6.22 -23.48
N ARG A 85 -9.27 -5.46 -23.73
CA ARG A 85 -8.66 -5.39 -25.06
C ARG A 85 -8.19 -6.75 -25.53
N ARG A 86 -7.52 -7.54 -24.68
CA ARG A 86 -7.10 -8.91 -25.04
C ARG A 86 -8.29 -9.81 -25.36
N LEU A 87 -9.35 -9.75 -24.55
CA LEU A 87 -10.57 -10.54 -24.77
C LEU A 87 -11.22 -10.22 -26.12
N ILE A 88 -11.46 -8.92 -26.38
CA ILE A 88 -12.09 -8.46 -27.62
C ILE A 88 -11.23 -8.83 -28.83
N MET A 89 -9.91 -8.60 -28.76
CA MET A 89 -9.01 -8.98 -29.85
C MET A 89 -9.01 -10.49 -30.09
N GLY A 90 -9.01 -11.31 -29.02
CA GLY A 90 -9.11 -12.76 -29.13
C GLY A 90 -10.41 -13.22 -29.82
N LEU A 91 -11.56 -12.62 -29.46
CA LEU A 91 -12.84 -12.90 -30.11
C LEU A 91 -12.85 -12.48 -31.58
N CYS A 92 -12.32 -11.30 -31.91
CA CYS A 92 -12.21 -10.82 -33.29
C CYS A 92 -11.31 -11.73 -34.13
N ILE A 93 -10.17 -12.19 -33.59
CA ILE A 93 -9.27 -13.13 -34.27
C ILE A 93 -9.97 -14.46 -34.49
N ARG A 94 -10.63 -15.01 -33.46
CA ARG A 94 -11.38 -16.27 -33.58
C ARG A 94 -12.47 -16.18 -34.66
N LYS A 95 -13.22 -15.07 -34.72
CA LYS A 95 -14.21 -14.83 -35.77
C LYS A 95 -13.56 -14.75 -37.15
N LYS A 96 -12.48 -13.98 -37.32
CA LYS A 96 -11.75 -13.89 -38.60
C LYS A 96 -11.19 -15.22 -39.09
N LEU A 97 -10.74 -16.08 -38.17
CA LEU A 97 -10.25 -17.42 -38.50
C LEU A 97 -11.42 -18.33 -38.91
N LYS A 98 -12.54 -18.26 -38.19
CA LYS A 98 -13.78 -18.95 -38.56
C LYS A 98 -14.24 -18.57 -39.96
N ASP A 99 -14.30 -17.28 -40.28
CA ASP A 99 -14.77 -16.78 -41.58
C ASP A 99 -13.85 -17.18 -42.75
N ARG A 100 -12.52 -17.24 -42.53
CA ARG A 100 -11.55 -17.60 -43.59
C ARG A 100 -11.34 -19.09 -43.80
N TYR A 101 -11.42 -19.88 -42.73
CA TYR A 101 -11.02 -21.30 -42.75
C TYR A 101 -12.15 -22.26 -42.35
N ASN A 102 -13.35 -21.76 -42.07
CA ASN A 102 -14.55 -22.52 -41.73
C ASN A 102 -14.35 -23.54 -40.57
N PHE A 103 -13.75 -23.08 -39.47
CA PHE A 103 -13.46 -23.87 -38.25
C PHE A 103 -14.71 -24.36 -37.47
N ASP A 104 -15.91 -24.38 -38.07
CA ASP A 104 -17.16 -24.77 -37.40
C ASP A 104 -17.36 -26.30 -37.27
N ASN A 105 -16.42 -27.12 -37.76
CA ASN A 105 -16.54 -28.59 -37.80
C ASN A 105 -15.48 -29.35 -36.97
N MET A 106 -15.05 -28.83 -35.82
CA MET A 106 -14.31 -29.62 -34.81
C MET A 106 -14.70 -29.25 -33.38
#